data_AF-A0A7K9TD11-F1
#
_entry.id   AF-A0A7K9TD11-F1
#
_cell.length_a   1.000
_cell.length_b   1.000
_cell.length_c   1.000
_cell.angle_alpha   90.00
_cell.angle_beta   90.00
_cell.angle_gamma   90.00
#
_symmetry.space_group_name_H-M   'P 1'
#
loop_
_entity.id
_entity.type
_entity.pdbx_description
1 polymer ?
#
loop_
_entity_poly.entity_id
_entity_poly.type
_entity_poly.pdbx_seq_one_letter_code
_entity_poly.pdbx_strand_id
1 'polypeptide(L)'
;KFFPLTFFGSISWIAFFSYLMVWWAHQVGETIGISEEIMGLTILAAGTSIPDLITSVIVARKGLGDMAVSSSVGSNIFDITVGLPLPWLLYAVINNFAAVTVSSNGLFCAIVLL
;
A
#
# COMPACT_ATOMS: atom_id res chain seq x y z
N LYS A 1 2.40 -28.42 -14.75
CA LYS A 1 2.60 -29.22 -13.50
C LYS A 1 3.19 -28.40 -12.34
N PHE A 2 4.07 -27.41 -12.57
CA PHE A 2 4.60 -26.54 -11.50
C PHE A 2 3.83 -25.24 -11.23
N PHE A 3 2.68 -25.04 -11.89
CA PHE A 3 1.85 -23.83 -11.75
C PHE A 3 1.49 -23.45 -10.30
N PRO A 4 1.05 -24.39 -9.42
CA PRO A 4 0.76 -24.04 -8.03
C PRO A 4 2.04 -23.66 -7.25
N LEU A 5 3.17 -24.32 -7.52
CA LEU A 5 4.44 -24.01 -6.86
C LEU A 5 4.94 -22.59 -7.21
N THR A 6 4.85 -22.21 -8.49
CA THR A 6 5.22 -20.86 -8.93
C THR A 6 4.27 -19.79 -8.37
N PHE A 7 2.98 -20.12 -8.22
CA PHE A 7 1.99 -19.23 -7.64
C PHE A 7 2.28 -18.96 -6.15
N PHE A 8 2.42 -20.00 -5.33
CA PHE A 8 2.78 -19.82 -3.92
C PHE A 8 4.17 -19.19 -3.75
N GLY A 9 5.13 -19.56 -4.60
CA GLY A 9 6.45 -18.94 -4.64
C GLY A 9 6.37 -17.43 -4.84
N SER A 10 5.56 -16.95 -5.80
CA SER A 10 5.36 -15.51 -6.01
C SER A 10 4.73 -14.81 -4.82
N ILE A 11 3.75 -15.44 -4.16
CA ILE A 11 3.11 -14.87 -2.96
C ILE A 11 4.13 -14.70 -1.84
N SER A 12 4.93 -15.74 -1.57
CA SER A 12 5.99 -15.68 -0.55
C SER A 12 7.01 -14.59 -0.87
N TRP A 13 7.37 -14.43 -2.14
CA TRP A 13 8.33 -13.43 -2.59
C TRP A 13 7.81 -12.00 -2.43
N ILE A 14 6.55 -11.77 -2.81
CA ILE A 14 5.87 -10.48 -2.62
C ILE A 14 5.78 -10.14 -1.13
N ALA A 15 5.40 -11.10 -0.28
CA ALA A 15 5.31 -10.89 1.16
C ALA A 15 6.68 -10.55 1.78
N PHE A 16 7.73 -11.27 1.41
CA PHE A 16 9.09 -11.02 1.90
C PHE A 16 9.60 -9.63 1.49
N PHE A 17 9.44 -9.26 0.23
CA PHE A 17 9.89 -7.94 -0.24
C PHE A 17 9.03 -6.79 0.27
N SER A 18 7.72 -6.99 0.45
CA SER A 18 6.85 -6.01 1.07
C SER A 18 7.29 -5.72 2.52
N TYR A 19 7.64 -6.76 3.29
CA TYR A 19 8.18 -6.58 4.63
C TYR A 19 9.50 -5.81 4.65
N LEU A 20 10.45 -6.18 3.78
CA LEU A 20 11.73 -5.47 3.67
C LEU A 20 11.56 -4.00 3.28
N MET A 21 10.63 -3.71 2.35
CA MET A 21 10.34 -2.34 1.92
C MET A 21 9.85 -1.48 3.10
N VAL A 22 8.91 -1.99 3.89
CA VAL A 22 8.40 -1.27 5.08
C VAL A 22 9.51 -1.08 6.12
N TRP A 23 10.29 -2.12 6.38
CA TRP A 23 11.39 -2.06 7.34
C TRP A 23 12.45 -1.03 6.93
N TRP A 24 12.88 -1.03 5.67
CA TRP A 24 13.83 -0.04 5.17
C TRP A 24 13.26 1.39 5.19
N ALA A 25 12.00 1.58 4.83
CA ALA A 25 11.36 2.89 4.90
C ALA A 25 11.34 3.42 6.35
N HIS A 26 11.06 2.56 7.32
CA HIS A 26 11.10 2.92 8.74
C HIS A 26 12.53 3.30 9.19
N GLN A 27 13.54 2.48 8.87
CA GLN A 27 14.94 2.77 9.23
C GLN A 27 15.48 4.07 8.60
N VAL A 28 15.11 4.33 7.34
CA VAL A 28 15.45 5.59 6.66
C VAL A 28 14.74 6.78 7.32
N GLY A 29 13.47 6.61 7.68
CA GLY A 29 12.69 7.62 8.41
C GLY A 29 13.33 8.02 9.73
N GLU A 30 13.72 7.04 10.56
CA GLU A 30 14.41 7.27 11.83
C GLU A 30 15.75 7.99 11.63
N THR A 31 16.51 7.64 10.59
CA THR A 31 17.81 8.26 10.29
C THR A 31 17.69 9.73 9.88
N ILE A 32 16.63 10.09 9.14
CA ILE A 32 16.40 11.45 8.65
C ILE A 32 15.62 12.29 9.69
N GLY A 33 15.04 11.65 10.72
CA GLY A 33 14.22 12.32 11.73
C GLY A 33 12.80 12.65 11.23
N ILE A 34 12.31 11.91 10.24
CA ILE A 34 10.94 12.04 9.72
C ILE A 34 10.05 11.05 10.47
N SER A 35 8.83 11.45 10.82
CA SER A 35 7.89 10.55 11.51
C SER A 35 7.50 9.36 10.63
N GLU A 36 7.29 8.20 11.26
CA GLU A 36 6.87 6.98 10.57
C GLU A 36 5.56 7.16 9.79
N GLU A 37 4.67 8.00 10.32
CA GLU A 37 3.38 8.33 9.72
C GLU A 37 3.57 8.97 8.34
N ILE A 38 4.52 9.90 8.19
CA ILE A 38 4.84 10.55 6.90
C ILE A 38 5.50 9.56 5.95
N MET A 39 6.43 8.74 6.44
CA MET A 39 7.08 7.70 5.63
C MET A 39 6.06 6.69 5.09
N GLY A 40 5.08 6.31 5.90
CA GLY A 40 3.97 5.44 5.52
C GLY A 40 3.01 6.08 4.53
N LEU A 41 2.48 7.26 4.88
CA LEU A 41 1.42 7.93 4.12
C LEU A 41 1.90 8.57 2.81
N THR A 42 3.18 8.93 2.70
CA THR A 42 3.72 9.59 1.50
C THR A 42 4.64 8.68 0.72
N ILE A 43 5.75 8.24 1.31
CA ILE A 43 6.82 7.53 0.58
C ILE A 43 6.36 6.11 0.21
N LEU A 44 5.87 5.35 1.18
CA LEU A 44 5.38 3.99 0.97
C LEU A 44 4.14 3.98 0.08
N ALA A 45 3.17 4.87 0.33
CA ALA A 45 1.96 4.99 -0.48
C ALA A 45 2.27 5.36 -1.96
N ALA A 46 3.21 6.29 -2.18
CA ALA A 46 3.68 6.59 -3.53
C ALA A 46 4.40 5.39 -4.15
N GLY A 47 5.26 4.72 -3.38
CA GLY A 47 6.02 3.54 -3.81
C GLY A 47 5.15 2.39 -4.29
N THR A 48 4.06 2.08 -3.57
CA THR A 48 3.11 1.01 -3.95
C THR A 48 2.29 1.36 -5.19
N SER A 49 2.12 2.65 -5.50
CA SER A 49 1.33 3.12 -6.65
C SER A 49 2.15 3.20 -7.97
N ILE A 50 3.49 3.22 -7.88
CA ILE A 50 4.36 3.30 -9.07
C ILE A 50 4.16 2.11 -10.03
N PRO A 51 4.11 0.84 -9.57
CA PRO A 51 3.85 -0.30 -10.44
C PRO A 51 2.51 -0.18 -11.19
N ASP A 52 1.46 0.25 -10.50
CA ASP A 52 0.12 0.42 -11.09
C ASP A 52 0.07 1.58 -12.09
N LEU A 53 0.82 2.65 -11.83
CA LEU A 53 1.02 3.73 -12.78
C LEU A 53 1.71 3.20 -14.05
N ILE A 54 2.79 2.43 -13.91
CA ILE A 54 3.54 1.88 -15.04
C ILE A 54 2.65 0.97 -15.89
N THR A 55 1.90 0.05 -15.27
CA THR A 55 0.99 -0.85 -15.99
C THR A 55 -0.10 -0.07 -16.71
N SER A 56 -0.73 0.90 -16.04
CA SER A 56 -1.76 1.77 -16.62
C SER A 56 -1.24 2.58 -17.81
N VAL A 57 -0.04 3.15 -17.71
CA VAL A 57 0.61 3.90 -18.80
C VAL A 57 0.91 2.99 -20.00
N ILE A 58 1.42 1.77 -19.77
CA ILE A 58 1.69 0.81 -20.84
C ILE A 58 0.41 0.44 -21.59
N VAL A 59 -0.68 0.21 -20.86
CA VAL A 59 -1.98 -0.15 -21.44
C VAL A 59 -2.61 1.02 -22.20
N ALA A 60 -2.52 2.24 -21.66
CA ALA A 60 -2.97 3.45 -22.35
C ALA A 60 -2.21 3.68 -23.66
N ARG A 61 -0.88 3.47 -23.66
CA ARG A 61 -0.04 3.55 -24.87
C ARG A 61 -0.41 2.55 -25.96
N LYS A 62 -1.06 1.43 -25.60
CA LYS A 62 -1.57 0.43 -26.55
C LYS A 62 -2.95 0.76 -27.11
N GLY A 63 -3.49 1.95 -26.80
CA GLY A 63 -4.82 2.38 -27.25
C GLY A 63 -5.97 1.89 -26.35
N LEU A 64 -5.67 1.25 -25.23
CA LEU A 64 -6.66 0.71 -24.28
C LEU A 64 -6.86 1.69 -23.11
N GLY A 65 -7.19 2.95 -23.42
CA GLY A 65 -7.38 4.00 -22.41
C GLY A 65 -8.43 3.65 -21.36
N ASP A 66 -9.54 3.04 -21.77
CA ASP A 66 -10.62 2.63 -20.86
C ASP A 66 -10.16 1.60 -19.82
N MET A 67 -9.25 0.70 -20.23
CA MET A 67 -8.66 -0.29 -19.33
C MET A 67 -7.69 0.37 -18.33
N ALA A 68 -6.92 1.36 -18.76
CA ALA A 68 -6.03 2.11 -17.88
C ALA A 68 -6.83 2.92 -16.83
N VAL A 69 -7.90 3.59 -17.25
CA VAL A 69 -8.77 4.36 -16.33
C VAL A 69 -9.49 3.45 -15.35
N SER A 70 -10.10 2.36 -15.83
CA SER A 70 -10.80 1.41 -14.96
C SER A 70 -9.86 0.71 -13.97
N SER A 71 -8.62 0.40 -14.37
CA SER A 71 -7.61 -0.16 -13.46
C SER A 71 -7.24 0.82 -12.34
N SER A 72 -6.99 2.09 -12.68
CA SER A 72 -6.62 3.11 -11.69
C SER A 72 -7.76 3.47 -10.75
N VAL A 73 -9.01 3.50 -11.23
CA VAL A 73 -10.18 3.74 -10.36
C VAL A 73 -10.46 2.50 -9.50
N GLY A 74 -10.32 1.31 -10.06
CA GLY A 74 -10.56 0.04 -9.38
C GLY A 74 -9.60 -0.20 -8.21
N SER A 75 -8.31 0.10 -8.38
CA SER A 75 -7.32 -0.04 -7.29
C SER A 75 -7.67 0.82 -6.09
N ASN A 76 -7.99 2.10 -6.29
CA ASN A 76 -8.32 3.00 -5.19
C ASN A 76 -9.62 2.59 -4.48
N ILE A 77 -10.62 2.10 -5.24
CA ILE A 77 -11.84 1.55 -4.64
C ILE A 77 -11.52 0.31 -3.79
N PHE A 78 -10.67 -0.58 -4.29
CA PHE A 78 -10.25 -1.78 -3.55
C PHE A 78 -9.48 -1.42 -2.28
N ASP A 79 -8.57 -0.44 -2.32
CA ASP A 79 -7.80 0.00 -1.16
C ASP A 79 -8.72 0.55 -0.06
N ILE A 80 -9.73 1.34 -0.43
CA ILE A 80 -10.68 1.91 0.54
C ILE A 80 -11.63 0.84 1.09
N THR A 81 -12.13 -0.06 0.25
CA THR A 81 -13.19 -1.01 0.62
C THR A 81 -12.67 -2.32 1.23
N VAL A 82 -11.46 -2.73 0.86
CA VAL A 82 -10.86 -4.00 1.26
C VAL A 82 -9.52 -3.76 1.94
N GLY A 83 -8.64 -2.91 1.39
CA GLY A 83 -7.31 -2.66 1.91
C GLY A 83 -7.28 -2.07 3.33
N LEU A 84 -8.10 -1.06 3.61
CA LEU A 84 -8.21 -0.44 4.94
C LEU A 84 -9.04 -1.26 5.94
N PRO A 85 -10.23 -1.81 5.58
CA PRO A 85 -11.07 -2.51 6.54
C PRO A 85 -10.53 -3.87 6.96
N LEU A 86 -9.79 -4.59 6.12
CA LEU A 86 -9.25 -5.92 6.47
C LEU A 86 -8.29 -5.87 7.67
N PRO A 87 -7.19 -5.10 7.65
CA PRO A 87 -6.28 -5.00 8.79
C PRO A 87 -6.97 -4.49 10.05
N TRP A 88 -7.89 -3.53 9.88
CA TRP A 88 -8.63 -2.96 11.00
C TRP A 88 -9.59 -3.98 11.63
N LEU A 89 -10.29 -4.77 10.82
CA LEU A 89 -11.17 -5.84 11.31
C LEU A 89 -10.37 -6.93 12.00
N LEU A 90 -9.23 -7.34 11.43
CA LEU A 90 -8.32 -8.30 12.07
C LEU A 90 -7.85 -7.79 13.44
N TYR A 91 -7.45 -6.52 13.51
CA TYR A 91 -7.08 -5.88 14.77
C TYR A 91 -8.25 -5.86 15.76
N ALA A 92 -9.45 -5.48 15.33
CA ALA A 92 -10.63 -5.41 16.17
C ALA A 92 -11.01 -6.78 16.74
N VAL A 93 -10.97 -7.84 15.92
CA VAL A 93 -11.27 -9.21 16.35
C VAL A 93 -10.27 -9.68 17.41
N ILE A 94 -8.97 -9.40 17.23
CA ILE A 94 -7.93 -9.77 18.19
C ILE A 94 -8.08 -8.99 19.51
N ASN A 95 -8.54 -7.75 19.45
CA ASN A 95 -8.66 -6.84 20.61
C ASN A 95 -10.10 -6.73 21.16
N ASN A 96 -10.96 -7.74 20.96
CA ASN A 96 -12.35 -7.77 21.47
C ASN A 96 -13.17 -6.52 21.13
N PHE A 97 -13.05 -6.00 19.91
CA PHE A 97 -13.71 -4.79 19.42
C PHE A 97 -13.42 -3.53 20.27
N ALA A 98 -12.25 -3.46 20.90
CA ALA A 98 -11.78 -2.24 21.53
C ALA A 98 -11.65 -1.11 20.50
N ALA A 99 -12.06 0.10 20.88
CA ALA A 99 -11.96 1.27 20.03
C ALA A 99 -10.49 1.61 19.75
N VAL A 100 -10.12 1.70 18.49
CA VAL A 100 -8.77 2.10 18.06
C VAL A 100 -8.67 3.62 18.14
N THR A 101 -7.74 4.14 18.95
CA THR A 101 -7.45 5.57 18.99
C THR A 101 -6.62 5.97 17.77
N VAL A 102 -7.16 6.84 16.91
CA VAL A 102 -6.44 7.36 15.73
C VAL A 102 -5.74 8.66 16.12
N SER A 103 -4.41 8.66 16.13
CA SER A 103 -3.60 9.87 16.31
C SER A 103 -3.60 10.71 15.04
N SER A 104 -3.82 12.02 15.16
CA SER A 104 -3.91 12.95 14.01
C SER A 104 -2.61 13.70 13.71
N ASN A 105 -1.59 13.56 14.56
CA ASN A 105 -0.37 14.39 14.48
C ASN A 105 0.39 14.17 13.16
N GLY A 106 0.56 12.92 12.72
CA GLY A 106 1.17 12.62 11.41
C GLY A 106 0.32 12.99 10.21
N LEU A 107 -1.01 12.95 10.36
CA LEU A 107 -1.96 13.26 9.28
C LEU A 107 -1.88 14.73 8.86
N PHE A 108 -1.79 15.65 9.81
CA PHE A 108 -1.64 17.08 9.49
C PHE A 108 -0.32 17.36 8.75
N CYS A 109 0.78 16.75 9.20
CA CYS A 109 2.08 16.93 8.56
C CYS A 109 2.12 16.32 7.15
N ALA A 110 1.51 15.14 6.95
CA ALA A 110 1.39 14.51 5.65
C ALA A 110 0.57 15.36 4.66
N ILE A 111 -0.52 16.00 5.11
CA ILE A 111 -1.34 16.90 4.27
C ILE A 111 -0.56 18.16 3.87
N VAL A 112 0.31 18.69 4.73
CA VAL A 112 1.14 19.87 4.39
C VAL A 112 2.25 19.53 3.40
N LEU A 113 2.73 18.28 3.41
CA LEU A 113 3.82 17.82 2.55
C LEU A 113 3.36 17.37 1.15
N LEU A 114 2.10 16.99 0.98
CA LEU A 114 1.47 16.58 -0.29
C LEU A 114 0.85 17.77 -1.02
#